data_AF-A0A2T6BHH7-F1
#
_entry.id   AF-A0A2T6BHH7-F1
#
_cell.length_a   1.000
_cell.length_b   1.000
_cell.length_c   1.000
_cell.angle_alpha   90.00
_cell.angle_beta   90.00
_cell.angle_gamma   90.00
#
_symmetry.space_group_name_H-M   'P 1'
#
loop_
_entity.id
_entity.type
_entity.pdbx_description
1 polymer ?
#
loop_
_entity_poly.entity_id
_entity_poly.type
_entity_poly.pdbx_seq_one_letter_code
_entity_poly.pdbx_strand_id
1 'polypeptide(L)'
;MKRLAALCAALLLTACAPPPGETLTVRPGIGSDVDLDAIRPPSGVTYRFDLINDGLPIPTDMRLTSRKRGATSYTYAGQMILTLPDARNLEQITAILSEAIGEAPISARGNQLFIPIGLKADNRFRATSSSITGDTTRYAPNDCFAVLGTCRYKAIDRAGRAASLVTETTEEGGIWRSRTKLDPREKNPGLVNETRRAIYSIDKNAVLLDMVVLRGSGGQRSRFAIKRK
;
A
#
# COMPACT_ATOMS: atom_id res chain seq x y z
N MET A 1 35.60 -4.98 55.91
CA MET A 1 36.16 -4.41 54.66
C MET A 1 35.57 -5.16 53.46
N LYS A 2 34.99 -4.43 52.49
CA LYS A 2 34.72 -4.77 51.06
C LYS A 2 33.88 -6.05 50.78
N ARG A 3 32.56 -5.96 50.55
CA ARG A 3 31.78 -5.58 49.34
C ARG A 3 31.41 -6.77 48.41
N LEU A 4 30.08 -6.96 48.30
CA LEU A 4 29.23 -7.35 47.14
C LEU A 4 29.40 -8.70 46.41
N ALA A 5 28.29 -9.47 46.36
CA ALA A 5 27.44 -9.77 45.18
C ALA A 5 26.67 -11.09 45.44
N ALA A 6 25.38 -11.10 45.82
CA ALA A 6 24.18 -10.99 44.97
C ALA A 6 24.17 -11.92 43.75
N LEU A 7 23.26 -12.92 43.73
CA LEU A 7 22.18 -13.13 42.74
C LEU A 7 21.59 -14.53 42.96
N CYS A 8 20.39 -14.62 43.54
CA CYS A 8 19.09 -14.72 42.84
C CYS A 8 18.92 -15.97 41.99
N ALA A 9 18.18 -16.91 42.58
CA ALA A 9 17.59 -18.07 41.93
C ALA A 9 16.32 -17.69 41.15
N ALA A 10 15.95 -18.63 40.28
CA ALA A 10 14.62 -18.95 39.75
C ALA A 10 14.13 -18.25 38.47
N LEU A 11 13.95 -19.12 37.47
CA LEU A 11 12.88 -19.24 36.48
C LEU A 11 12.22 -17.95 35.95
N LEU A 12 12.15 -17.85 34.63
CA LEU A 12 10.88 -17.86 33.90
C LEU A 12 11.14 -18.12 32.41
N LEU A 13 10.47 -19.14 31.87
CA LEU A 13 10.21 -19.31 30.46
C LEU A 13 9.55 -18.03 29.92
N THR A 14 10.24 -17.30 29.06
CA THR A 14 9.58 -16.40 28.12
C THR A 14 9.83 -16.95 26.72
N ALA A 15 8.90 -17.80 26.29
CA ALA A 15 8.55 -17.84 24.89
C ALA A 15 8.40 -16.38 24.44
N CYS A 16 9.20 -15.93 23.49
CA CYS A 16 8.90 -14.72 22.75
C CYS A 16 7.53 -14.94 22.10
N ALA A 17 6.47 -14.49 22.77
CA ALA A 17 5.19 -14.30 22.15
C ALA A 17 5.43 -13.38 20.95
N PRO A 18 5.10 -13.79 19.71
CA PRO A 18 5.07 -12.84 18.62
C PRO A 18 4.13 -11.70 19.03
N PRO A 19 4.48 -10.43 18.75
CA PRO A 19 3.62 -9.30 19.12
C PRO A 19 2.21 -9.53 18.55
N PRO A 20 1.16 -9.26 19.35
CA PRO A 20 -0.21 -9.53 18.95
C PRO A 20 -0.60 -8.60 17.81
N GLY A 21 -1.18 -9.20 16.77
CA GLY A 21 -1.62 -8.51 15.57
C GLY A 21 -1.56 -9.52 14.45
N GLU A 22 -2.66 -10.27 14.29
CA GLU A 22 -2.88 -11.30 13.27
C GLU A 22 -1.93 -11.09 12.09
N THR A 23 -1.05 -12.06 11.88
CA THR A 23 -0.31 -12.11 10.64
C THR A 23 -1.38 -12.40 9.60
N LEU A 24 -1.88 -11.36 8.91
CA LEU A 24 -2.86 -11.53 7.85
C LEU A 24 -2.32 -12.66 6.96
N THR A 25 -3.02 -13.79 6.97
CA THR A 25 -2.63 -14.93 6.14
C THR A 25 -3.02 -14.54 4.73
N VAL A 26 -2.02 -14.25 3.91
CA VAL A 26 -2.21 -13.81 2.52
C VAL A 26 -2.73 -15.00 1.72
N ARG A 27 -3.92 -14.85 1.12
CA ARG A 27 -4.48 -15.87 0.23
C ARG A 27 -3.64 -15.97 -1.04
N PRO A 28 -3.38 -17.18 -1.55
CA PRO A 28 -2.87 -17.36 -2.92
C PRO A 28 -3.73 -16.62 -3.95
N GLY A 29 -3.08 -15.90 -4.85
CA GLY A 29 -3.69 -15.26 -6.01
C GLY A 29 -3.26 -15.95 -7.31
N ILE A 30 -3.02 -15.15 -8.35
CA ILE A 30 -2.44 -15.64 -9.60
C ILE A 30 -0.94 -15.94 -9.46
N GLY A 31 -0.51 -17.00 -10.15
CA GLY A 31 0.90 -17.37 -10.28
C GLY A 31 1.64 -16.57 -11.36
N SER A 32 2.94 -16.80 -11.45
CA SER A 32 3.85 -16.22 -12.45
C SER A 32 3.63 -16.73 -13.88
N ASP A 33 2.81 -17.77 -14.06
CA ASP A 33 2.43 -18.38 -15.33
C ASP A 33 1.37 -17.58 -16.11
N VAL A 34 0.66 -16.67 -15.43
CA VAL A 34 -0.37 -15.86 -16.07
C VAL A 34 0.24 -14.68 -16.83
N ASP A 35 -0.28 -14.41 -18.04
CA ASP A 35 0.09 -13.22 -18.82
C ASP A 35 -0.43 -11.94 -18.13
N LEU A 36 0.44 -11.30 -17.33
CA LEU A 36 0.14 -10.05 -16.62
C LEU A 36 -0.18 -8.90 -17.59
N ASP A 37 0.37 -8.94 -18.81
CA ASP A 37 0.09 -7.94 -19.83
C ASP A 37 -1.31 -8.10 -20.42
N ALA A 38 -2.03 -9.21 -20.22
CA ALA A 38 -3.41 -9.39 -20.67
C ALA A 38 -4.47 -8.97 -19.63
N ILE A 39 -4.09 -8.82 -18.36
CA ILE A 39 -5.04 -8.69 -17.24
C ILE A 39 -5.42 -7.23 -16.96
N ARG A 40 -6.71 -6.93 -16.79
CA ARG A 40 -7.21 -5.58 -16.45
C ARG A 40 -8.31 -5.62 -15.39
N PRO A 41 -8.34 -4.68 -14.43
CA PRO A 41 -9.47 -4.55 -13.51
C PRO A 41 -10.77 -4.20 -14.22
N PRO A 42 -11.87 -4.92 -13.94
CA PRO A 42 -13.20 -4.57 -14.42
C PRO A 42 -13.61 -3.14 -14.04
N SER A 43 -14.24 -2.46 -15.00
CA SER A 43 -14.85 -1.14 -14.81
C SER A 43 -16.22 -1.26 -14.15
N GLY A 44 -16.56 -0.33 -13.27
CA GLY A 44 -17.90 -0.24 -12.68
C GLY A 44 -18.16 -1.23 -11.54
N VAL A 45 -17.17 -2.05 -11.18
CA VAL A 45 -17.25 -3.00 -10.07
C VAL A 45 -16.90 -2.30 -8.75
N THR A 46 -17.65 -2.65 -7.69
CA THR A 46 -17.33 -2.28 -6.31
C THR A 46 -16.51 -3.39 -5.67
N TYR A 47 -15.30 -3.03 -5.23
CA TYR A 47 -14.40 -3.90 -4.49
C TYR A 47 -14.48 -3.56 -3.00
N ARG A 48 -14.58 -4.57 -2.14
CA ARG A 48 -14.74 -4.38 -0.70
C ARG A 48 -13.50 -4.86 0.02
N PHE A 49 -12.98 -4.03 0.92
CA PHE A 49 -11.77 -4.28 1.68
C PHE A 49 -11.98 -3.99 3.17
N ASP A 50 -11.11 -4.54 3.99
CA ASP A 50 -10.80 -4.03 5.32
C ASP A 50 -9.39 -3.46 5.30
N LEU A 51 -9.25 -2.21 5.73
CA LEU A 51 -7.95 -1.61 6.05
C LEU A 51 -7.66 -1.87 7.53
N ILE A 52 -6.56 -2.53 7.82
CA ILE A 52 -6.21 -2.95 9.18
C ILE A 52 -4.92 -2.24 9.57
N ASN A 53 -4.99 -1.40 10.60
CA ASN A 53 -3.84 -0.79 11.25
C ASN A 53 -3.97 -1.02 12.76
N ASP A 54 -2.94 -1.59 13.39
CA ASP A 54 -2.93 -1.89 14.83
C ASP A 54 -4.15 -2.68 15.36
N GLY A 55 -4.68 -3.60 14.54
CA GLY A 55 -5.64 -4.63 14.94
C GLY A 55 -7.12 -4.29 14.78
N LEU A 56 -7.50 -3.03 14.52
CA LEU A 56 -8.89 -2.65 14.24
C LEU A 56 -9.14 -2.54 12.73
N PRO A 57 -10.10 -3.31 12.16
CA PRO A 57 -10.46 -3.19 10.76
C PRO A 57 -11.31 -1.94 10.54
N ILE A 58 -10.92 -1.14 9.56
CA ILE A 58 -11.71 -0.05 8.99
C ILE A 58 -12.34 -0.59 7.70
N PRO A 59 -13.67 -0.79 7.65
CA PRO A 59 -14.34 -1.21 6.43
C PRO A 59 -14.20 -0.16 5.33
N THR A 60 -13.79 -0.62 4.15
CA THR A 60 -13.46 0.22 3.01
C THR A 60 -14.07 -0.31 1.74
N ASP A 61 -14.97 0.47 1.13
CA ASP A 61 -15.48 0.17 -0.20
C ASP A 61 -14.72 1.00 -1.23
N MET A 62 -14.27 0.37 -2.31
CA MET A 62 -13.59 1.05 -3.42
C MET A 62 -14.34 0.77 -4.71
N ARG A 63 -14.79 1.83 -5.37
CA ARG A 63 -15.42 1.75 -6.69
C ARG A 63 -14.54 2.44 -7.71
N LEU A 64 -14.24 1.74 -8.80
CA LEU A 64 -13.45 2.26 -9.91
C LEU A 64 -14.26 2.19 -11.21
N THR A 65 -14.25 3.30 -11.95
CA THR A 65 -14.75 3.36 -13.32
C THR A 65 -13.57 3.63 -14.23
N SER A 66 -13.33 2.69 -15.15
CA SER A 66 -12.28 2.81 -16.16
C SER A 66 -12.82 3.44 -17.45
N ARG A 67 -11.97 4.25 -18.09
CA ARG A 67 -12.15 4.81 -19.41
C ARG A 67 -10.85 4.68 -20.19
N LYS A 68 -10.90 4.00 -21.34
CA LYS A 68 -9.80 3.99 -22.30
C LYS A 68 -9.64 5.39 -22.89
N ARG A 69 -8.43 5.96 -22.84
CA ARG A 69 -8.15 7.33 -23.33
C ARG A 69 -7.46 7.35 -24.69
N GLY A 70 -6.89 6.22 -25.12
CA GLY A 70 -6.28 6.04 -26.42
C GLY A 70 -5.86 4.59 -26.64
N ALA A 71 -5.12 4.32 -27.71
CA ALA A 71 -4.60 2.98 -27.99
C ALA A 71 -3.69 2.45 -26.88
N THR A 72 -2.99 3.35 -26.18
CA THR A 72 -1.89 3.00 -25.27
C THR A 72 -2.11 3.38 -23.80
N SER A 73 -3.27 3.91 -23.43
CA SER A 73 -3.49 4.40 -22.05
C SER A 73 -4.91 4.26 -21.53
N TYR A 74 -4.98 4.03 -20.23
CA TYR A 74 -6.21 3.90 -19.45
C TYR A 74 -6.25 4.94 -18.34
N THR A 75 -7.45 5.41 -18.01
CA THR A 75 -7.71 6.20 -16.81
C THR A 75 -8.79 5.51 -15.99
N TYR A 76 -8.54 5.35 -14.70
CA TYR A 76 -9.50 4.90 -13.72
C TYR A 76 -9.79 6.06 -12.79
N ALA A 77 -11.06 6.37 -12.61
CA ALA A 77 -11.54 7.35 -11.66
C ALA A 77 -12.53 6.68 -10.74
N GLY A 78 -12.51 7.03 -9.46
CA GLY A 78 -13.30 6.32 -8.48
C GLY A 78 -13.42 7.04 -7.16
N GLN A 79 -13.97 6.32 -6.21
CA GLN A 79 -14.14 6.77 -4.84
C GLN A 79 -13.84 5.60 -3.90
N MET A 80 -13.06 5.89 -2.86
CA MET A 80 -12.88 5.05 -1.70
C MET A 80 -13.78 5.59 -0.59
N ILE A 81 -14.55 4.71 0.04
CA ILE A 81 -15.48 5.02 1.12
C ILE A 81 -14.96 4.32 2.36
N LEU A 82 -14.46 5.09 3.33
CA LEU A 82 -14.03 4.58 4.62
C LEU A 82 -15.20 4.70 5.60
N THR A 83 -15.60 3.60 6.23
CA THR A 83 -16.62 3.62 7.28
C THR A 83 -15.93 3.62 8.64
N LEU A 84 -16.13 4.70 9.40
CA LEU A 84 -15.52 4.93 10.70
C LEU A 84 -16.62 4.97 11.78
N PRO A 85 -17.11 3.81 12.25
CA PRO A 85 -18.27 3.73 13.15
C PRO A 85 -18.05 4.47 14.47
N ASP A 86 -16.82 4.50 14.99
CA ASP A 86 -16.47 5.10 16.28
C ASP A 86 -15.86 6.52 16.17
N ALA A 87 -15.84 7.11 14.97
CA ALA A 87 -15.25 8.43 14.77
C ALA A 87 -16.11 9.53 15.41
N ARG A 88 -15.59 10.10 16.51
CA ARG A 88 -16.25 11.17 17.25
C ARG A 88 -16.15 12.55 16.59
N ASN A 89 -15.18 12.75 15.69
CA ASN A 89 -14.94 14.03 15.03
C ASN A 89 -14.51 13.84 13.57
N LEU A 90 -15.48 13.56 12.70
CA LEU A 90 -15.22 13.34 11.28
C LEU A 90 -14.76 14.60 10.55
N GLU A 91 -15.16 15.79 11.00
CA GLU A 91 -14.72 17.05 10.40
C GLU A 91 -13.21 17.23 10.56
N GLN A 92 -12.68 17.00 11.77
CA GLN A 92 -11.25 17.06 12.02
C GLN A 92 -10.48 16.00 11.23
N ILE A 93 -10.99 14.76 11.16
CA ILE A 93 -10.37 13.69 10.36
C ILE A 93 -10.37 14.08 8.88
N THR A 94 -11.48 14.64 8.38
CA THR A 94 -11.61 15.11 7.00
C THR A 94 -10.62 16.23 6.70
N ALA A 95 -10.45 17.19 7.61
CA ALA A 95 -9.50 18.28 7.44
C ALA A 95 -8.05 17.76 7.35
N ILE A 96 -7.65 16.89 8.28
CA ILE A 96 -6.32 16.26 8.30
C ILE A 96 -6.05 15.48 7.01
N LEU A 97 -7.01 14.66 6.59
CA LEU A 97 -6.85 13.87 5.37
C LEU A 97 -6.90 14.76 4.12
N SER A 98 -7.70 15.81 4.10
CA SER A 98 -7.78 16.73 2.94
C SER A 98 -6.47 17.48 2.77
N GLU A 99 -5.84 17.91 3.86
CA GLU A 99 -4.51 18.49 3.85
C GLU A 99 -3.46 17.49 3.33
N ALA A 100 -3.55 16.22 3.77
CA ALA A 100 -2.61 15.18 3.39
C ALA A 100 -2.78 14.60 1.97
N ILE A 101 -3.95 14.75 1.34
CA ILE A 101 -4.26 14.22 -0.01
C ILE A 101 -4.27 15.32 -1.09
N GLY A 102 -4.49 16.59 -0.68
CA GLY A 102 -4.18 17.80 -1.44
C GLY A 102 -4.96 18.08 -2.74
N GLU A 103 -5.48 17.08 -3.45
CA GLU A 103 -6.03 17.26 -4.82
C GLU A 103 -7.54 17.32 -4.91
N ALA A 104 -8.29 16.71 -3.98
CA ALA A 104 -9.73 16.63 -4.14
C ALA A 104 -10.46 16.58 -2.79
N PRO A 105 -11.61 17.29 -2.69
CA PRO A 105 -12.30 17.46 -1.41
C PRO A 105 -12.77 16.10 -0.92
N ILE A 106 -12.16 15.64 0.17
CA ILE A 106 -12.71 14.54 0.94
C ILE A 106 -14.01 15.07 1.53
N SER A 107 -15.09 14.33 1.33
CA SER A 107 -16.37 14.66 1.95
C SER A 107 -16.68 13.67 3.07
N ALA A 108 -17.38 14.14 4.10
CA ALA A 108 -17.89 13.30 5.17
C ALA A 108 -19.41 13.29 5.11
N ARG A 109 -20.02 12.12 5.31
CA ARG A 109 -21.47 11.98 5.49
C ARG A 109 -21.77 10.84 6.46
N GLY A 110 -22.52 11.14 7.51
CA GLY A 110 -22.80 10.15 8.56
C GLY A 110 -21.50 9.72 9.23
N ASN A 111 -21.21 8.43 9.22
CA ASN A 111 -19.95 7.85 9.73
C ASN A 111 -18.94 7.51 8.62
N GLN A 112 -19.08 8.09 7.43
CA GLN A 112 -18.30 7.73 6.25
C GLN A 112 -17.47 8.90 5.72
N LEU A 113 -16.26 8.57 5.25
CA LEU A 113 -15.39 9.46 4.50
C LEU A 113 -15.34 9.01 3.04
N PHE A 114 -15.50 9.96 2.14
CA PHE A 114 -15.57 9.75 0.70
C PHE A 114 -14.33 10.38 0.08
N ILE A 115 -13.36 9.53 -0.27
CA ILE A 115 -12.06 9.92 -0.79
C ILE A 115 -12.03 9.65 -2.30
N PRO A 116 -11.96 10.68 -3.14
CA PRO A 116 -11.79 10.51 -4.57
C PRO A 116 -10.43 9.89 -4.89
N ILE A 117 -10.40 8.93 -5.81
CA ILE A 117 -9.18 8.23 -6.22
C ILE A 117 -9.04 8.20 -7.74
N GLY A 118 -7.79 8.20 -8.20
CA GLY A 118 -7.44 8.18 -9.61
C GLY A 118 -6.23 7.32 -9.90
N LEU A 119 -6.23 6.69 -11.06
CA LEU A 119 -5.10 5.92 -11.59
C LEU A 119 -5.02 6.16 -13.10
N LYS A 120 -3.82 6.50 -13.59
CA LYS A 120 -3.49 6.47 -15.01
C LYS A 120 -2.50 5.34 -15.22
N ALA A 121 -2.75 4.52 -16.24
CA ALA A 121 -1.92 3.37 -16.54
C ALA A 121 -1.67 3.25 -18.04
N ASP A 122 -0.56 2.60 -18.41
CA ASP A 122 -0.27 2.27 -19.80
C ASP A 122 -1.14 1.10 -20.30
N ASN A 123 -0.89 0.65 -21.53
CA ASN A 123 -1.60 -0.48 -22.11
C ASN A 123 -1.29 -1.83 -21.48
N ARG A 124 -0.26 -1.93 -20.63
CA ARG A 124 0.09 -3.11 -19.81
C ARG A 124 -0.39 -2.95 -18.36
N PHE A 125 -1.19 -1.92 -18.12
CA PHE A 125 -1.76 -1.60 -16.81
C PHE A 125 -0.71 -1.26 -15.72
N ARG A 126 0.48 -0.81 -16.14
CA ARG A 126 1.49 -0.25 -15.23
C ARG A 126 1.18 1.22 -14.98
N ALA A 127 1.14 1.63 -13.72
CA ALA A 127 0.71 2.97 -13.35
C ALA A 127 1.72 4.02 -13.82
N THR A 128 1.24 5.09 -14.42
CA THR A 128 2.01 6.32 -14.70
C THR A 128 1.70 7.43 -13.69
N SER A 129 0.54 7.35 -13.04
CA SER A 129 0.22 8.15 -11.86
C SER A 129 -0.88 7.51 -11.03
N SER A 130 -0.86 7.69 -9.71
CA SER A 130 -1.90 7.19 -8.80
C SER A 130 -2.13 8.17 -7.64
N SER A 131 -3.39 8.28 -7.20
CA SER A 131 -3.80 8.91 -5.94
C SER A 131 -4.55 7.94 -5.01
N ILE A 132 -4.47 6.63 -5.28
CA ILE A 132 -5.19 5.61 -4.50
C ILE A 132 -4.70 5.56 -3.04
N THR A 133 -3.43 5.86 -2.80
CA THR A 133 -2.81 5.78 -1.47
C THR A 133 -2.57 7.15 -0.82
N GLY A 134 -3.20 8.21 -1.31
CA GLY A 134 -3.04 9.58 -0.80
C GLY A 134 -2.76 10.59 -1.92
N ASP A 135 -1.81 11.49 -1.70
CA ASP A 135 -1.35 12.47 -2.70
C ASP A 135 -1.04 11.83 -4.07
N THR A 136 -1.35 12.58 -5.13
CA THR A 136 -1.03 12.16 -6.50
C THR A 136 0.49 11.99 -6.66
N THR A 137 0.87 10.74 -6.88
CA THR A 137 2.25 10.35 -7.20
C THR A 137 2.33 10.05 -8.68
N ARG A 138 3.30 10.66 -9.37
CA ARG A 138 3.66 10.32 -10.74
C ARG A 138 4.80 9.30 -10.74
N TYR A 139 4.77 8.38 -11.69
CA TYR A 139 5.80 7.37 -11.88
C TYR A 139 6.52 7.54 -13.21
N ALA A 140 7.82 7.29 -13.22
CA ALA A 140 8.64 7.32 -14.43
C ALA A 140 9.63 6.15 -14.47
N PRO A 141 9.64 5.30 -15.53
CA PRO A 141 8.72 5.33 -16.67
C PRO A 141 7.28 4.92 -16.29
N ASN A 142 7.14 3.98 -15.35
CA ASN A 142 5.89 3.49 -14.77
C ASN A 142 6.21 3.02 -13.33
N ASP A 143 5.21 2.61 -12.56
CA ASP A 143 5.45 1.89 -11.32
C ASP A 143 5.93 0.45 -11.57
N CYS A 144 6.33 -0.22 -10.49
CA CYS A 144 6.75 -1.62 -10.49
C CYS A 144 5.66 -2.56 -9.94
N PHE A 145 4.41 -2.11 -9.89
CA PHE A 145 3.31 -2.98 -9.48
C PHE A 145 3.14 -4.09 -10.53
N ALA A 146 2.97 -5.32 -10.07
CA ALA A 146 2.89 -6.50 -10.92
C ALA A 146 4.04 -6.72 -11.90
N VAL A 147 5.26 -6.39 -11.45
CA VAL A 147 6.50 -6.77 -12.14
C VAL A 147 7.27 -7.76 -11.28
N LEU A 148 7.47 -8.98 -11.79
CA LEU A 148 8.33 -10.00 -11.17
C LEU A 148 9.81 -9.72 -11.48
N GLY A 149 10.68 -10.03 -10.53
CA GLY A 149 12.10 -9.73 -10.61
C GLY A 149 12.46 -8.30 -10.19
N THR A 150 13.53 -7.75 -10.76
CA THR A 150 14.03 -6.41 -10.42
C THR A 150 13.49 -5.35 -11.36
N CYS A 151 12.91 -4.29 -10.81
CA CYS A 151 12.37 -3.15 -11.52
C CYS A 151 12.85 -1.83 -10.90
N ARG A 152 13.16 -0.83 -11.73
CA ARG A 152 13.60 0.51 -11.31
C ARG A 152 12.63 1.56 -11.83
N TYR A 153 12.32 2.54 -10.99
CA TYR A 153 11.39 3.61 -11.31
C TYR A 153 11.64 4.84 -10.44
N LYS A 154 11.04 5.96 -10.81
CA LYS A 154 10.99 7.17 -9.97
C LYS A 154 9.56 7.38 -9.48
N ALA A 155 9.40 7.63 -8.19
CA ALA A 155 8.16 8.15 -7.61
C ALA A 155 8.33 9.65 -7.38
N ILE A 156 7.49 10.45 -8.03
CA ILE A 156 7.57 11.91 -8.03
C ILE A 156 6.32 12.43 -7.34
N ASP A 157 6.53 13.09 -6.21
CA ASP A 157 5.42 13.70 -5.46
C ASP A 157 4.93 15.00 -6.13
N ARG A 158 3.86 15.57 -5.57
CA ARG A 158 3.27 16.82 -6.07
C ARG A 158 4.23 18.01 -6.04
N ALA A 159 5.13 18.07 -5.06
CA ALA A 159 6.13 19.12 -4.95
C ALA A 159 7.29 18.94 -5.96
N GLY A 160 7.26 17.88 -6.77
CA GLY A 160 8.29 17.55 -7.74
C GLY A 160 9.50 16.84 -7.14
N ARG A 161 9.45 16.47 -5.85
CA ARG A 161 10.52 15.68 -5.22
C ARG A 161 10.45 14.26 -5.78
N ALA A 162 11.58 13.79 -6.29
CA ALA A 162 11.68 12.48 -6.92
C ALA A 162 12.49 11.51 -6.06
N ALA A 163 11.91 10.35 -5.76
CA ALA A 163 12.59 9.21 -5.19
C ALA A 163 12.90 8.20 -6.31
N SER A 164 14.17 7.98 -6.60
CA SER A 164 14.62 6.86 -7.45
C SER A 164 14.59 5.58 -6.62
N LEU A 165 13.83 4.59 -7.07
CA LEU A 165 13.50 3.38 -6.33
C LEU A 165 13.85 2.14 -7.14
N VAL A 166 14.30 1.11 -6.43
CA VAL A 166 14.45 -0.24 -6.95
C VAL A 166 13.53 -1.17 -6.15
N THR A 167 12.71 -1.93 -6.87
CA THR A 167 11.83 -2.96 -6.33
C THR A 167 12.31 -4.33 -6.82
N GLU A 168 12.42 -5.28 -5.90
CA GLU A 168 12.62 -6.68 -6.21
C GLU A 168 11.38 -7.45 -5.75
N THR A 169 10.75 -8.20 -6.66
CA THR A 169 9.55 -8.99 -6.38
C THR A 169 9.80 -10.46 -6.70
N THR A 170 9.53 -11.34 -5.74
CA THR A 170 9.50 -12.80 -5.93
C THR A 170 8.09 -13.34 -5.79
N GLU A 171 7.81 -14.49 -6.40
CA GLU A 171 6.53 -15.18 -6.36
C GLU A 171 6.71 -16.63 -5.91
N GLU A 172 5.80 -17.09 -5.06
CA GLU A 172 5.70 -18.49 -4.65
C GLU A 172 4.25 -18.81 -4.28
N GLY A 173 3.64 -19.80 -4.95
CA GLY A 173 2.28 -20.25 -4.65
C GLY A 173 1.22 -19.16 -4.79
N GLY A 174 1.37 -18.26 -5.76
CA GLY A 174 0.47 -17.12 -5.99
C GLY A 174 0.61 -15.99 -4.96
N ILE A 175 1.66 -16.00 -4.14
CA ILE A 175 1.96 -14.97 -3.13
C ILE A 175 3.24 -14.23 -3.52
N TRP A 176 3.13 -12.92 -3.61
CA TRP A 176 4.18 -12.04 -4.12
C TRP A 176 4.83 -11.29 -2.96
N ARG A 177 6.17 -11.27 -2.95
CA ARG A 177 6.98 -10.61 -1.92
C ARG A 177 7.83 -9.53 -2.57
N SER A 178 7.45 -8.28 -2.38
CA SER A 178 8.17 -7.12 -2.90
C SER A 178 8.99 -6.42 -1.82
N ARG A 179 10.23 -6.09 -2.16
CA ARG A 179 11.10 -5.21 -1.39
C ARG A 179 11.47 -4.00 -2.23
N THR A 180 11.06 -2.82 -1.79
CA THR A 180 11.41 -1.54 -2.43
C THR A 180 12.35 -0.75 -1.52
N LYS A 181 13.40 -0.18 -2.12
CA LYS A 181 14.37 0.70 -1.45
C LYS A 181 14.76 1.84 -2.40
N LEU A 182 15.37 2.90 -1.86
CA LEU A 182 16.06 3.90 -2.68
C LEU A 182 17.10 3.20 -3.57
N ASP A 183 17.17 3.58 -4.85
CA ASP A 183 18.16 3.03 -5.77
C ASP A 183 19.55 3.53 -5.36
N PRO A 184 20.49 2.63 -4.97
CA PRO A 184 21.83 3.02 -4.54
C PRO A 184 22.68 3.62 -5.69
N ARG A 185 22.23 3.48 -6.94
CA ARG A 185 22.92 4.03 -8.12
C ARG A 185 22.55 5.47 -8.42
N GLU A 186 21.52 6.00 -7.75
CA GLU A 186 20.94 7.31 -8.03
C GLU A 186 21.11 8.24 -6.84
N LYS A 187 21.28 9.54 -7.11
CA LYS A 187 21.26 10.56 -6.05
C LYS A 187 19.81 10.83 -5.66
N ASN A 188 19.50 10.70 -4.37
CA ASN A 188 18.17 10.92 -3.79
C ASN A 188 18.22 12.09 -2.79
N PRO A 189 18.34 13.35 -3.27
CA PRO A 189 18.59 14.49 -2.40
C PRO A 189 17.43 14.73 -1.42
N GLY A 190 17.76 14.94 -0.14
CA GLY A 190 16.77 15.21 0.90
C GLY A 190 15.92 14.01 1.31
N LEU A 191 16.21 12.80 0.79
CA LEU A 191 15.54 11.56 1.18
C LEU A 191 16.45 10.74 2.11
N VAL A 192 15.91 10.34 3.25
CA VAL A 192 16.57 9.41 4.18
C VAL A 192 16.25 7.97 3.81
N ASN A 193 17.15 7.02 4.15
CA ASN A 193 17.04 5.59 3.84
C ASN A 193 15.62 5.02 4.07
N GLU A 194 14.82 4.97 3.01
CA GLU A 194 13.47 4.44 3.05
C GLU A 194 13.47 2.97 2.61
N THR A 195 12.91 2.09 3.43
CA THR A 195 12.65 0.70 3.05
C THR A 195 11.16 0.43 3.13
N ARG A 196 10.61 -0.14 2.05
CA ARG A 196 9.24 -0.67 2.01
C ARG A 196 9.30 -2.15 1.72
N ARG A 197 8.51 -2.93 2.45
CA ARG A 197 8.27 -4.34 2.17
C ARG A 197 6.78 -4.55 2.03
N ALA A 198 6.39 -5.30 1.02
CA ALA A 198 5.01 -5.70 0.80
C ALA A 198 4.96 -7.21 0.57
N ILE A 199 4.00 -7.88 1.20
CA ILE A 199 3.62 -9.25 0.86
C ILE A 199 2.16 -9.16 0.41
N TYR A 200 1.87 -9.61 -0.80
CA TYR A 200 0.53 -9.45 -1.36
C TYR A 200 0.20 -10.52 -2.38
N SER A 201 -1.06 -10.58 -2.75
CA SER A 201 -1.54 -11.37 -3.88
C SER A 201 -2.59 -10.57 -4.64
N ILE A 202 -2.76 -10.92 -5.92
CA ILE A 202 -3.75 -10.31 -6.79
C ILE A 202 -4.58 -11.40 -7.47
N ASP A 203 -5.81 -11.09 -7.81
CA ASP A 203 -6.68 -12.01 -8.55
C ASP A 203 -6.40 -11.98 -10.06
N LYS A 204 -7.17 -12.79 -10.81
CA LYS A 204 -7.10 -12.86 -12.28
C LYS A 204 -7.38 -11.55 -13.03
N ASN A 205 -7.80 -10.51 -12.32
CA ASN A 205 -8.07 -9.18 -12.85
C ASN A 205 -7.02 -8.15 -12.38
N ALA A 206 -5.92 -8.60 -11.77
CA ALA A 206 -4.88 -7.77 -11.17
C ALA A 206 -5.41 -6.86 -10.05
N VAL A 207 -6.50 -7.27 -9.39
CA VAL A 207 -7.05 -6.60 -8.22
C VAL A 207 -6.48 -7.25 -6.97
N LEU A 208 -6.00 -6.42 -6.04
CA LEU A 208 -5.48 -6.85 -4.75
C LEU A 208 -6.46 -7.79 -4.04
N LEU A 209 -5.98 -8.93 -3.58
CA LEU A 209 -6.71 -9.83 -2.68
C LEU A 209 -6.34 -9.47 -1.24
N ASP A 210 -5.08 -9.68 -0.89
CA ASP A 210 -4.55 -9.40 0.45
C ASP A 210 -3.21 -8.71 0.32
N MET A 211 -2.90 -7.81 1.25
CA MET A 211 -1.62 -7.12 1.31
C MET A 211 -1.24 -6.85 2.76
N VAL A 212 0.03 -7.06 3.07
CA VAL A 212 0.67 -6.56 4.28
C VAL A 212 1.81 -5.66 3.86
N VAL A 213 1.81 -4.43 4.35
CA VAL A 213 2.84 -3.44 4.07
C VAL A 213 3.57 -3.08 5.34
N LEU A 214 4.89 -3.08 5.26
CA LEU A 214 5.80 -2.60 6.29
C LEU A 214 6.61 -1.45 5.66
N ARG A 215 6.49 -0.25 6.22
CA ARG A 215 7.27 0.92 5.80
C ARG A 215 8.07 1.44 6.97
N GLY A 216 9.25 1.98 6.70
CA GLY A 216 9.99 2.67 7.73
C GLY A 216 11.30 3.28 7.26
N SER A 217 11.75 4.25 8.04
CA SER A 217 13.07 4.86 7.97
C SER A 217 13.55 5.12 9.40
N GLY A 218 14.76 4.68 9.75
CA GLY A 218 15.26 4.81 11.13
C GLY A 218 14.40 4.05 12.15
N GLY A 219 14.04 4.72 13.27
CA GLY A 219 13.27 4.14 14.39
C GLY A 219 11.76 4.09 14.20
N GLN A 220 11.21 4.72 13.15
CA GLN A 220 9.77 4.72 12.88
C GLN A 220 9.41 3.67 11.84
N ARG A 221 8.63 2.67 12.26
CA ARG A 221 8.07 1.63 11.38
C ARG A 221 6.56 1.68 11.47
N SER A 222 5.89 1.72 10.32
CA SER A 222 4.45 1.55 10.21
C SER A 222 4.13 0.21 9.54
N ARG A 223 3.08 -0.45 10.04
CA ARG A 223 2.55 -1.69 9.48
C ARG A 223 1.07 -1.48 9.21
N PHE A 224 0.62 -1.77 8.01
CA PHE A 224 -0.81 -1.85 7.73
C PHE A 224 -1.10 -3.05 6.83
N ALA A 225 -2.34 -3.50 6.85
CA ALA A 225 -2.81 -4.58 6.00
C ALA A 225 -4.08 -4.18 5.26
N ILE A 226 -4.30 -4.80 4.11
CA ILE A 226 -5.50 -4.65 3.29
C ILE A 226 -6.01 -6.06 3.02
N LYS A 227 -7.27 -6.33 3.30
CA LYS A 227 -7.90 -7.63 3.06
C LYS A 227 -9.15 -7.47 2.22
N ARG A 228 -9.27 -8.15 1.08
CA ARG A 228 -10.49 -8.15 0.27
C ARG A 228 -11.55 -9.07 0.88
N LYS A 229 -12.79 -8.61 0.97
CA LYS A 229 -13.93 -9.42 1.44
C LYS A 229 -14.40 -10.39 0.37
#